data_AF-B3QZB8-F1
#
_entry.id   AF-B3QZB8-F1
#
_cell.length_a   1.000
_cell.length_b   1.000
_cell.length_c   1.000
_cell.angle_alpha   90.00
_cell.angle_beta   90.00
_cell.angle_gamma   90.00
#
_symmetry.space_group_name_H-M   'P 1'
#
loop_
_entity.id
_entity.type
_entity.pdbx_description
1 polymer ?
#
loop_
_entity_poly.entity_id
_entity_poly.type
_entity_poly.pdbx_seq_one_letter_code
_entity_poly.pdbx_strand_id
1 'polypeptide(L)'
;MKYKILWADDEIDFLRPHVMFLSDKGYDVTCVMNGADALERARQNNYDLIFLDEKMPGISGLDTLSEIKNISPATPVVMITKSEEESLMNKAIGKKISEYLIKPVNPNQIWLACKKLLESNRLKEGAAAQDYISEFNRITQELMGPMDDEDWRDLHRRLSEWEVELDEHPNLDLRETLVGQKRECNLAFSRFIENNYADWCATEKDTRPMLSVDVLEKKVIPELDNDGSVFFFVIDCLRYDQWLILERTLQNYFNIEHDSYFSILPSATPYARNAIFSGLFPADIAKRLPSKWIIAPEAEQSRNSFEQDFLEDFLKRRRVSVKSAKYTKLIGADDSRTYEQTILGQVKNKLNAVVVNFVDILAHSRFDSQVIRELSPDEAAYRSLTQTWFEYSSLHRTLKALANEKVTIILTTDHGSIRSMRHTKVIGDREASTNLRYKFGRNLQCDQKHAIYIKDPATYRLPRQKLNENCIIAKEDYYFVYPTNYHKFINQYKDSFQHGGVSLEEIVVPCMRLTPR
;
A
#
# COMPACT_ATOMS: atom_id res chain seq x y z
N MET A 1 2.71 -34.08 10.89
CA MET A 1 3.34 -34.11 12.23
C MET A 1 2.24 -33.92 13.27
N LYS A 2 2.38 -34.51 14.47
CA LYS A 2 1.48 -34.26 15.60
C LYS A 2 2.09 -33.15 16.47
N TYR A 3 1.27 -32.20 16.93
CA TYR A 3 1.73 -31.16 17.86
C TYR A 3 1.96 -31.77 19.25
N LYS A 4 3.08 -31.41 19.89
CA LYS A 4 3.45 -31.84 21.24
C LYS A 4 3.02 -30.82 22.29
N ILE A 5 2.27 -31.26 23.28
CA ILE A 5 1.73 -30.45 24.36
C ILE A 5 2.31 -30.94 25.69
N LEU A 6 2.81 -30.02 26.51
CA LEU A 6 3.14 -30.31 27.92
C LEU A 6 2.00 -29.81 28.80
N TRP A 7 1.45 -30.65 29.66
CA TRP A 7 0.44 -30.27 30.63
C TRP A 7 0.96 -30.53 32.05
N ALA A 8 1.20 -29.44 32.78
CA ALA A 8 1.62 -29.46 34.18
C ALA A 8 0.46 -29.07 35.10
N ASP A 9 -0.05 -30.02 35.87
CA ASP A 9 -1.17 -29.84 36.80
C ASP A 9 -1.06 -30.91 37.91
N ASP A 10 -1.26 -30.54 39.18
CA ASP A 10 -1.15 -31.50 40.28
C ASP A 10 -2.37 -32.43 40.39
N GLU A 11 -3.48 -32.05 39.76
CA GLU A 11 -4.74 -32.80 39.64
C GLU A 11 -4.85 -33.57 38.31
N ILE A 12 -3.72 -33.88 37.65
CA ILE A 12 -3.70 -34.43 36.27
C ILE A 12 -4.51 -35.71 36.07
N ASP A 13 -4.65 -36.54 37.12
CA ASP A 13 -5.47 -37.75 37.07
C ASP A 13 -6.96 -37.45 36.80
N PHE A 14 -7.46 -36.32 37.30
CA PHE A 14 -8.82 -35.84 37.03
C PHE A 14 -8.98 -35.26 35.62
N LEU A 15 -7.87 -34.91 34.97
CA LEU A 15 -7.83 -34.35 33.62
C LEU A 15 -7.59 -35.42 32.52
N ARG A 16 -7.51 -36.71 32.89
CA ARG A 16 -7.38 -37.81 31.91
C ARG A 16 -8.43 -37.78 30.78
N PRO A 17 -9.72 -37.45 31.02
CA PRO A 17 -10.69 -37.29 29.93
C PRO A 17 -10.28 -36.22 28.91
N HIS A 18 -9.67 -35.11 29.36
CA HIS A 18 -9.19 -34.04 28.48
C HIS A 18 -7.97 -34.49 27.67
N VAL A 19 -7.03 -35.20 28.31
CA VAL A 19 -5.85 -35.75 27.64
C VAL A 19 -6.24 -36.76 26.55
N MET A 20 -7.18 -37.66 26.85
CA MET A 20 -7.74 -38.58 25.85
C MET A 20 -8.43 -37.83 24.71
N PHE A 21 -9.26 -36.83 25.02
CA PHE A 21 -9.94 -36.02 24.01
C PHE A 21 -8.95 -35.31 23.08
N LEU A 22 -7.88 -34.72 23.61
CA LEU A 22 -6.83 -34.12 22.79
C LEU A 22 -6.08 -35.17 21.95
N SER A 23 -5.82 -36.35 22.51
CA SER A 23 -5.15 -37.44 21.81
C SER A 23 -5.97 -37.93 20.61
N ASP A 24 -7.29 -38.04 20.76
CA ASP A 24 -8.25 -38.36 19.68
C ASP A 24 -8.29 -37.26 18.60
N LYS A 25 -8.06 -36.00 18.97
CA LYS A 25 -7.91 -34.88 18.03
C LYS A 25 -6.53 -34.83 17.35
N GLY A 26 -5.61 -35.72 17.70
CA GLY A 26 -4.30 -35.85 17.07
C GLY A 26 -3.16 -35.07 17.74
N TYR A 27 -3.37 -34.53 18.94
CA TYR A 27 -2.30 -33.92 19.75
C TYR A 27 -1.54 -35.01 20.52
N ASP A 28 -0.25 -34.80 20.76
CA ASP A 28 0.61 -35.63 21.59
C ASP A 28 0.81 -34.93 22.94
N VAL A 29 0.23 -35.47 24.02
CA VAL A 29 0.17 -34.77 25.32
C VAL A 29 1.06 -35.48 26.34
N THR A 30 2.10 -34.78 26.81
CA THR A 30 2.93 -35.19 27.94
C THR A 30 2.41 -34.54 29.21
N CYS A 31 2.11 -35.36 30.21
CA CYS A 31 1.60 -34.92 31.51
C CYS A 31 2.69 -34.93 32.59
N VAL A 32 2.73 -33.90 33.43
CA VAL A 32 3.59 -33.80 34.63
C VAL A 32 2.80 -33.23 35.80
N MET A 33 3.22 -33.51 37.03
CA MET A 33 2.43 -33.20 38.24
C MET A 33 2.92 -31.98 39.03
N ASN A 34 4.03 -31.36 38.62
CA ASN A 34 4.61 -30.21 39.31
C ASN A 34 5.47 -29.36 38.37
N GLY A 35 5.82 -28.16 38.83
CA GLY A 35 6.63 -27.22 38.04
C GLY A 35 8.06 -27.67 37.78
N ALA A 36 8.70 -28.43 38.68
CA ALA A 36 10.07 -28.89 38.50
C ALA A 36 10.19 -29.89 37.34
N ASP A 37 9.27 -30.86 37.27
CA ASP A 37 9.19 -31.82 36.16
C ASP A 37 8.86 -31.12 34.85
N ALA A 38 7.99 -30.10 34.88
CA ALA A 38 7.69 -29.28 33.71
C ALA A 38 8.95 -28.59 33.15
N LEU A 39 9.78 -28.02 34.03
CA LEU A 39 11.04 -27.41 33.65
C LEU A 39 12.05 -28.40 33.11
N GLU A 40 12.15 -29.59 33.72
CA GLU A 40 13.02 -30.64 33.20
C GLU A 40 12.59 -31.08 31.80
N ARG A 41 11.29 -31.34 31.60
CA ARG A 41 10.73 -31.73 30.31
C ARG A 41 10.93 -30.66 29.24
N ALA A 42 10.71 -29.39 29.58
CA ALA A 42 10.89 -28.26 28.67
C ALA A 42 12.36 -28.06 28.27
N ARG A 43 13.33 -28.44 29.12
CA ARG A 43 14.76 -28.42 28.76
C ARG A 43 15.16 -29.58 27.84
N GLN A 44 14.50 -30.73 27.99
CA GLN A 44 14.84 -31.95 27.25
C GLN A 44 14.13 -32.03 25.89
N ASN A 45 12.96 -31.40 25.74
CA ASN A 45 12.09 -31.53 24.58
C ASN A 45 11.52 -30.18 24.17
N ASN A 46 11.32 -30.00 22.87
CA ASN A 46 10.54 -28.88 22.35
C ASN A 46 9.05 -29.24 22.36
N TYR A 47 8.25 -28.39 22.99
CA TYR A 47 6.79 -28.45 22.98
C TYR A 47 6.23 -27.29 22.18
N ASP A 48 5.15 -27.57 21.46
CA ASP A 48 4.42 -26.58 20.66
C ASP A 48 3.47 -25.75 21.53
N LEU A 49 3.02 -26.28 22.67
CA LEU A 49 2.14 -25.62 23.63
C LEU A 49 2.36 -26.16 25.05
N ILE A 50 2.23 -25.29 26.06
CA ILE A 50 2.29 -25.70 27.47
C ILE A 50 1.03 -25.23 28.20
N PHE A 51 0.30 -26.16 28.83
CA PHE A 51 -0.70 -25.87 29.84
C PHE A 51 -0.07 -25.94 31.23
N LEU A 52 -0.31 -24.92 32.04
CA LEU A 52 0.33 -24.77 33.34
C LEU A 52 -0.70 -24.37 34.39
N ASP A 53 -0.87 -25.21 35.42
CA ASP A 53 -1.65 -24.83 36.60
C ASP A 53 -0.91 -23.73 37.38
N GLU A 54 -1.64 -22.75 37.89
CA GLU A 54 -1.12 -21.74 38.80
C GLU A 54 -0.67 -22.36 40.13
N LYS A 55 -1.47 -23.28 40.69
CA LYS A 55 -1.23 -23.86 42.01
C LYS A 55 -0.74 -25.29 41.86
N MET A 56 0.57 -25.48 42.03
CA MET A 56 1.20 -26.79 42.05
C MET A 56 2.15 -26.93 43.24
N PRO A 57 2.45 -28.15 43.71
CA PRO A 57 3.47 -28.40 44.72
C PRO A 57 4.86 -27.91 44.28
N GLY A 58 5.61 -27.35 45.23
CA GLY A 58 6.98 -26.89 45.02
C GLY A 58 7.03 -25.50 44.39
N ILE A 59 7.46 -25.43 43.13
CA ILE A 59 7.60 -24.16 42.40
C ILE A 59 6.21 -23.73 41.92
N SER A 60 5.84 -22.48 42.15
CA SER A 60 4.54 -21.94 41.72
C SER A 60 4.40 -21.97 40.20
N GLY A 61 3.17 -22.03 39.68
CA GLY A 61 2.93 -21.94 38.24
C GLY A 61 3.45 -20.64 37.62
N LEU A 62 3.36 -19.51 38.35
CA LEU A 62 3.86 -18.22 37.89
C LEU A 62 5.40 -18.13 37.84
N ASP A 63 6.10 -18.85 38.71
CA ASP A 63 7.57 -18.90 38.68
C ASP A 63 8.04 -19.90 37.62
N THR A 64 7.33 -21.03 37.51
CA THR A 64 7.53 -22.01 36.43
C THR A 64 7.35 -21.37 35.06
N LEU A 65 6.33 -20.52 34.87
CA LEU A 65 6.14 -19.73 33.66
C LEU A 65 7.35 -18.86 33.34
N SER A 66 7.87 -18.12 34.32
CA SER A 66 9.04 -17.24 34.13
C SER A 66 10.24 -18.04 33.63
N GLU A 67 10.52 -19.19 34.24
CA GLU A 67 11.62 -20.06 33.88
C GLU A 67 11.42 -20.73 32.51
N ILE A 68 10.21 -21.18 32.20
CA ILE A 68 9.86 -21.70 30.86
C ILE A 68 10.09 -20.62 29.81
N LYS A 69 9.70 -19.37 30.06
CA LYS A 69 9.93 -18.25 29.12
C LYS A 69 11.41 -17.87 28.97
N ASN A 70 12.26 -18.20 29.94
CA ASN A 70 13.71 -18.08 29.80
C ASN A 70 14.30 -19.22 28.93
N ILE A 71 13.76 -20.43 29.03
CA ILE A 71 14.22 -21.61 28.28
C ILE A 71 13.69 -21.61 26.84
N SER A 72 12.40 -21.32 26.67
CA SER A 72 11.68 -21.36 25.39
C SER A 72 10.74 -20.15 25.27
N PRO A 73 11.29 -18.95 24.95
CA PRO A 73 10.52 -17.70 24.94
C PRO A 73 9.32 -17.73 23.99
N ALA A 74 9.46 -18.43 22.86
CA ALA A 74 8.46 -18.50 21.80
C ALA A 74 7.33 -19.52 22.07
N THR A 75 7.52 -20.48 22.97
CA THR A 75 6.51 -21.51 23.23
C THR A 75 5.29 -20.86 23.91
N PRO A 76 4.08 -20.97 23.34
CA PRO A 76 2.87 -20.44 23.95
C PRO A 76 2.59 -21.18 25.27
N VAL A 77 2.21 -20.42 26.30
CA VAL A 77 1.87 -20.96 27.62
C VAL A 77 0.47 -20.49 27.97
N VAL A 78 -0.40 -21.44 28.31
CA VAL A 78 -1.77 -21.21 28.78
C VAL A 78 -1.81 -21.50 30.26
N MET A 79 -2.10 -20.47 31.04
CA MET A 79 -2.29 -20.62 32.48
C MET A 79 -3.70 -21.12 32.76
N ILE A 80 -3.82 -22.12 33.63
CA ILE A 80 -5.09 -22.68 34.10
C ILE A 80 -5.18 -22.43 35.61
N THR A 81 -6.27 -21.88 36.12
CA THR A 81 -6.39 -21.56 37.55
C THR A 81 -7.81 -21.49 38.08
N LYS A 82 -7.96 -21.56 39.40
CA LYS A 82 -9.22 -21.42 40.14
C LYS A 82 -9.53 -19.96 40.55
N SER A 83 -8.61 -19.00 40.33
CA SER A 83 -8.76 -17.60 40.78
C SER A 83 -9.33 -16.70 39.68
N GLU A 84 -10.23 -15.78 40.03
CA GLU A 84 -10.73 -14.72 39.13
C GLU A 84 -10.11 -13.34 39.45
N GLU A 85 -9.08 -13.29 40.30
CA GLU A 85 -8.52 -12.03 40.77
C GLU A 85 -7.78 -11.26 39.65
N GLU A 86 -8.26 -10.04 39.38
CA GLU A 86 -7.71 -9.12 38.38
C GLU A 86 -6.21 -8.82 38.59
N SER A 87 -5.75 -8.79 39.85
CA SER A 87 -4.34 -8.53 40.18
C SER A 87 -3.40 -9.65 39.72
N LEU A 88 -3.89 -10.90 39.70
CA LEU A 88 -3.17 -12.06 39.18
C LEU A 88 -3.17 -12.07 37.65
N MET A 89 -4.30 -11.69 37.02
CA MET A 89 -4.38 -11.55 35.56
C MET A 89 -3.40 -10.50 35.03
N ASN A 90 -3.33 -9.32 35.66
CA ASN A 90 -2.40 -8.26 35.26
C ASN A 90 -0.93 -8.69 35.39
N LYS A 91 -0.59 -9.44 36.45
CA LYS A 91 0.77 -10.00 36.64
C LYS A 91 1.11 -11.07 35.59
N ALA A 92 0.16 -11.92 35.23
CA ALA A 92 0.35 -12.97 34.23
C ALA A 92 0.49 -12.39 32.82
N ILE A 93 -0.30 -11.38 32.47
CA ILE A 93 -0.17 -10.62 31.21
C ILE A 93 1.23 -9.98 31.12
N GLY A 94 1.70 -9.36 32.20
CA GLY A 94 3.06 -8.82 32.28
C GLY A 94 4.18 -9.85 32.10
N LYS A 95 3.89 -11.15 32.27
CA LYS A 95 4.82 -12.28 32.12
C LYS A 95 4.70 -13.01 30.77
N LYS A 96 4.03 -12.44 29.77
CA LYS A 96 3.93 -12.96 28.38
C LYS A 96 3.22 -14.32 28.24
N ILE A 97 2.15 -14.55 29.01
CA ILE A 97 1.24 -15.69 28.73
C ILE A 97 0.55 -15.52 27.38
N SER A 98 0.16 -16.63 26.76
CA SER A 98 -0.59 -16.61 25.50
C SER A 98 -2.09 -16.60 25.72
N GLU A 99 -2.57 -17.30 26.76
CA GLU A 99 -3.99 -17.35 27.12
C GLU A 99 -4.14 -17.74 28.59
N TYR A 100 -5.34 -17.53 29.11
CA TYR A 100 -5.72 -17.82 30.48
C TYR A 100 -7.07 -18.53 30.51
N LEU A 101 -7.18 -19.62 31.27
CA LEU A 101 -8.40 -20.41 31.44
C LEU A 101 -8.75 -20.58 32.91
N ILE A 102 -10.02 -20.41 33.24
CA ILE A 102 -10.54 -20.54 34.61
C ILE A 102 -11.12 -21.96 34.80
N LYS A 103 -10.70 -22.64 35.87
CA LYS A 103 -11.22 -23.95 36.30
C LYS A 103 -12.67 -23.76 36.84
N PRO A 104 -13.59 -24.71 36.58
CA PRO A 104 -13.39 -25.98 35.88
C PRO A 104 -13.32 -25.80 34.36
N VAL A 105 -12.25 -26.32 33.75
CA VAL A 105 -12.08 -26.31 32.29
C VAL A 105 -12.75 -27.53 31.69
N ASN A 106 -13.52 -27.36 30.63
CA ASN A 106 -14.06 -28.48 29.86
C ASN A 106 -13.12 -28.90 28.71
N PRO A 107 -13.20 -30.14 28.19
CA PRO A 107 -12.31 -30.59 27.11
C PRO A 107 -12.37 -29.72 25.84
N ASN A 108 -13.52 -29.14 25.53
CA ASN A 108 -13.68 -28.26 24.37
C ASN A 108 -12.94 -26.93 24.53
N GLN A 109 -12.93 -26.34 25.73
CA GLN A 109 -12.20 -25.09 26.01
C GLN A 109 -10.70 -25.28 25.81
N ILE A 110 -10.15 -26.40 26.31
CA ILE A 110 -8.73 -26.76 26.12
C ILE A 110 -8.43 -26.98 24.64
N TRP A 111 -9.29 -27.71 23.93
CA TRP A 111 -9.13 -27.93 22.49
C TRP A 111 -9.22 -26.64 21.67
N LEU A 112 -10.11 -25.71 22.03
CA LEU A 112 -10.20 -24.40 21.37
C LEU A 112 -8.93 -23.58 21.59
N ALA A 113 -8.33 -23.61 22.79
CA ALA A 113 -7.03 -22.99 23.06
C ALA A 113 -5.93 -23.63 22.20
N CYS A 114 -5.87 -24.96 22.10
CA CYS A 114 -4.95 -25.66 21.19
C CYS A 114 -5.13 -25.20 19.74
N LYS A 115 -6.37 -25.23 19.23
CA LYS A 115 -6.68 -24.85 17.84
C LYS A 115 -6.29 -23.39 17.55
N LYS A 116 -6.56 -22.48 18.50
CA LYS A 116 -6.21 -21.07 18.39
C LYS A 116 -4.69 -20.85 18.38
N LEU A 117 -3.95 -21.53 19.25
CA LEU A 117 -2.51 -21.28 19.43
C LEU A 117 -1.63 -22.07 18.45
N LEU A 118 -2.08 -23.25 18.02
CA LEU A 118 -1.28 -24.17 17.19
C LEU A 118 -1.71 -24.17 15.72
N GLU A 119 -3.00 -23.98 15.44
CA GLU A 119 -3.57 -24.18 14.09
C GLU A 119 -4.12 -22.91 13.44
N SER A 120 -4.18 -21.78 14.17
CA SER A 120 -4.78 -20.54 13.66
C SER A 120 -4.20 -20.12 12.31
N ASN A 121 -2.87 -20.16 12.14
CA ASN A 121 -2.24 -19.77 10.89
C ASN A 121 -2.67 -20.68 9.73
N ARG A 122 -2.60 -22.01 9.91
CA ARG A 122 -3.04 -22.98 8.89
C ARG A 122 -4.51 -22.80 8.51
N LEU A 123 -5.37 -22.51 9.48
CA LEU A 123 -6.80 -22.31 9.25
C LEU A 123 -7.06 -21.00 8.49
N LYS A 124 -6.36 -19.92 8.85
CA LYS A 124 -6.42 -18.64 8.14
C LYS A 124 -5.90 -18.78 6.71
N GLU A 125 -4.74 -19.41 6.53
CA GLU A 125 -4.15 -19.70 5.22
C GLU A 125 -5.14 -20.51 4.35
N GLY A 126 -5.76 -21.56 4.92
CA GLY A 126 -6.75 -22.37 4.20
C GLY A 126 -8.00 -21.60 3.78
N ALA A 127 -8.52 -20.71 4.64
CA ALA A 127 -9.65 -19.85 4.33
C ALA A 127 -9.28 -18.79 3.26
N ALA A 128 -8.16 -18.08 3.45
CA ALA A 128 -7.66 -17.09 2.52
C ALA A 128 -7.42 -17.68 1.12
N ALA A 129 -6.91 -18.92 1.03
CA ALA A 129 -6.74 -19.61 -0.24
C ALA A 129 -8.08 -19.88 -0.95
N GLN A 130 -9.11 -20.31 -0.21
CA GLN A 130 -10.45 -20.55 -0.78
C GLN A 130 -11.10 -19.24 -1.25
N ASP A 131 -11.02 -18.21 -0.42
CA ASP A 131 -11.57 -16.89 -0.70
C ASP A 131 -10.87 -16.27 -1.93
N TYR A 132 -9.54 -16.38 -2.02
CA TYR A 132 -8.78 -15.89 -3.17
C TYR A 132 -9.14 -16.66 -4.46
N ILE A 133 -9.31 -17.99 -4.40
CA ILE A 133 -9.73 -18.76 -5.59
C ILE A 133 -11.12 -18.34 -6.05
N SER A 134 -12.05 -18.07 -5.12
CA SER A 134 -13.36 -17.54 -5.45
C SER A 134 -13.24 -16.17 -6.15
N GLU A 135 -12.43 -15.28 -5.59
CA GLU A 135 -12.18 -13.97 -6.18
C GLU A 135 -11.49 -14.06 -7.54
N PHE A 136 -10.55 -14.99 -7.69
CA PHE A 136 -9.84 -15.23 -8.93
C PHE A 136 -10.83 -15.51 -10.07
N ASN A 137 -11.76 -16.45 -9.84
CA ASN A 137 -12.79 -16.81 -10.80
C ASN A 137 -13.73 -15.64 -11.11
N ARG A 138 -14.08 -14.84 -10.09
CA ARG A 138 -14.93 -13.66 -10.26
C ARG A 138 -14.28 -12.64 -11.18
N ILE A 139 -13.03 -12.26 -10.91
CA ILE A 139 -12.27 -11.31 -11.74
C ILE A 139 -12.14 -11.87 -13.18
N THR A 140 -11.82 -13.15 -13.33
CA THR A 140 -11.74 -13.78 -14.66
C THR A 140 -13.06 -13.68 -15.43
N GLN A 141 -14.20 -13.82 -14.76
CA GLN A 141 -15.52 -13.66 -15.39
C GLN A 141 -15.82 -12.20 -15.75
N GLU A 142 -15.50 -11.25 -14.86
CA GLU A 142 -15.67 -9.80 -15.11
C GLU A 142 -14.87 -9.36 -16.33
N LEU A 143 -13.62 -9.82 -16.49
CA LEU A 143 -12.77 -9.53 -17.64
C LEU A 143 -13.31 -10.04 -18.98
N MET A 144 -14.24 -11.00 -18.99
CA MET A 144 -14.90 -11.48 -20.21
C MET A 144 -16.06 -10.56 -20.65
N GLY A 145 -16.58 -9.75 -19.73
CA GLY A 145 -17.66 -8.80 -19.98
C GLY A 145 -17.17 -7.41 -20.39
N PRO A 146 -18.09 -6.52 -20.80
CA PRO A 146 -17.78 -5.10 -20.85
C PRO A 146 -17.54 -4.58 -19.43
N MET A 147 -16.51 -3.77 -19.27
CA MET A 147 -16.19 -3.08 -18.01
C MET A 147 -16.16 -1.57 -18.25
N ASP A 148 -16.79 -0.81 -17.38
CA ASP A 148 -16.69 0.65 -17.35
C ASP A 148 -15.59 1.12 -16.39
N ASP A 149 -15.48 2.44 -16.20
CA ASP A 149 -14.46 3.02 -15.34
C ASP A 149 -14.66 2.73 -13.85
N GLU A 150 -15.89 2.56 -13.36
CA GLU A 150 -16.18 2.18 -11.98
C GLU A 150 -15.77 0.72 -11.73
N ASP A 151 -16.09 -0.17 -12.67
CA ASP A 151 -15.71 -1.58 -12.62
C ASP A 151 -14.18 -1.75 -12.51
N TRP A 152 -13.41 -1.00 -13.30
CA TRP A 152 -11.93 -1.05 -13.26
C TRP A 152 -11.36 -0.54 -11.94
N ARG A 153 -11.98 0.48 -11.35
CA ARG A 153 -11.57 1.05 -10.06
C ARG A 153 -11.85 0.07 -8.92
N ASP A 154 -13.01 -0.58 -8.94
CA ASP A 154 -13.36 -1.61 -7.96
C ASP A 154 -12.47 -2.86 -8.11
N LEU A 155 -12.24 -3.32 -9.34
CA LEU A 155 -11.34 -4.43 -9.62
C LEU A 155 -9.93 -4.15 -9.13
N HIS A 156 -9.38 -2.95 -9.38
CA HIS A 156 -8.05 -2.59 -8.90
C HIS A 156 -7.97 -2.61 -7.37
N ARG A 157 -8.98 -2.05 -6.69
CA ARG A 157 -9.07 -2.08 -5.22
C ARG A 157 -9.03 -3.52 -4.70
N ARG A 158 -9.87 -4.41 -5.24
CA ARG A 158 -9.92 -5.83 -4.83
C ARG A 158 -8.61 -6.56 -5.09
N LEU A 159 -7.98 -6.34 -6.25
CA LEU A 159 -6.65 -6.90 -6.54
C LEU A 159 -5.61 -6.42 -5.52
N SER A 160 -5.59 -5.12 -5.21
CA SER A 160 -4.67 -4.56 -4.21
C SER A 160 -4.93 -5.09 -2.80
N GLU A 161 -6.20 -5.32 -2.42
CA GLU A 161 -6.55 -5.96 -1.15
C GLU A 161 -5.97 -7.38 -1.06
N TRP A 162 -6.07 -8.17 -2.14
CA TRP A 162 -5.48 -9.51 -2.20
C TRP A 162 -3.95 -9.51 -2.25
N GLU A 163 -3.33 -8.50 -2.87
CA GLU A 163 -1.87 -8.33 -2.80
C GLU A 163 -1.41 -8.17 -1.35
N VAL A 164 -2.12 -7.36 -0.57
CA VAL A 164 -1.78 -7.13 0.84
C VAL A 164 -2.14 -8.33 1.71
N GLU A 165 -3.28 -8.99 1.47
CA GLU A 165 -3.68 -10.18 2.24
C GLU A 165 -2.71 -11.35 2.03
N LEU A 166 -2.31 -11.64 0.79
CA LEU A 166 -1.37 -12.74 0.51
C LEU A 166 0.07 -12.46 1.00
N ASP A 167 0.42 -11.21 1.29
CA ASP A 167 1.68 -10.88 1.94
C ASP A 167 1.72 -11.37 3.40
N GLU A 168 0.58 -11.43 4.09
CA GLU A 168 0.46 -11.94 5.47
C GLU A 168 0.59 -13.46 5.55
N HIS A 169 0.41 -14.15 4.43
CA HIS A 169 0.43 -15.61 4.32
C HIS A 169 1.54 -16.08 3.36
N PRO A 170 2.83 -15.86 3.67
CA PRO A 170 3.94 -16.13 2.76
C PRO A 170 4.10 -17.62 2.40
N ASN A 171 3.50 -18.53 3.16
CA ASN A 171 3.51 -19.98 2.88
C ASN A 171 2.46 -20.39 1.84
N LEU A 172 1.52 -19.49 1.49
CA LEU A 172 0.55 -19.77 0.43
C LEU A 172 1.22 -19.65 -0.94
N ASP A 173 1.19 -20.74 -1.70
CA ASP A 173 1.73 -20.82 -3.05
C ASP A 173 0.76 -20.24 -4.10
N LEU A 174 0.27 -19.02 -3.84
CA LEU A 174 -0.71 -18.31 -4.68
C LEU A 174 -0.16 -17.02 -5.30
N ARG A 175 1.06 -16.61 -4.90
CA ARG A 175 1.69 -15.38 -5.39
C ARG A 175 1.89 -15.38 -6.90
N GLU A 176 2.39 -16.47 -7.47
CA GLU A 176 2.56 -16.57 -8.94
C GLU A 176 1.22 -16.51 -9.68
N THR A 177 0.17 -17.08 -9.09
CA THR A 177 -1.20 -17.02 -9.63
C THR A 177 -1.70 -15.57 -9.66
N LEU A 178 -1.50 -14.82 -8.57
CA LEU A 178 -1.85 -13.39 -8.52
C LEU A 178 -1.05 -12.56 -9.52
N VAL A 179 0.26 -12.81 -9.65
CA VAL A 179 1.09 -12.14 -10.67
C VAL A 179 0.58 -12.42 -12.08
N GLY A 180 0.17 -13.66 -12.37
CA GLY A 180 -0.46 -14.04 -13.64
C GLY A 180 -1.77 -13.27 -13.88
N GLN A 181 -2.65 -13.24 -12.88
CA GLN A 181 -3.93 -12.54 -12.96
C GLN A 181 -3.76 -11.03 -13.19
N LYS A 182 -2.84 -10.39 -12.46
CA LYS A 182 -2.52 -8.96 -12.64
C LYS A 182 -2.05 -8.66 -14.06
N ARG A 183 -1.28 -9.56 -14.68
CA ARG A 183 -0.86 -9.40 -16.08
C ARG A 183 -2.04 -9.45 -17.05
N GLU A 184 -2.98 -10.38 -16.85
CA GLU A 184 -4.20 -10.45 -17.66
C GLU A 184 -5.06 -9.19 -17.51
N CYS A 185 -5.22 -8.73 -16.27
CA CYS A 185 -5.94 -7.49 -15.96
C CYS A 185 -5.26 -6.29 -16.64
N ASN A 186 -3.94 -6.15 -16.54
CA ASN A 186 -3.19 -5.06 -17.16
C ASN A 186 -3.23 -5.08 -18.69
N LEU A 187 -3.27 -6.26 -19.31
CA LEU A 187 -3.44 -6.40 -20.75
C LEU A 187 -4.83 -5.88 -21.19
N ALA A 188 -5.89 -6.28 -20.49
CA ALA A 188 -7.25 -5.83 -20.76
C ALA A 188 -7.41 -4.33 -20.46
N PHE A 189 -6.89 -3.86 -19.33
CA PHE A 189 -6.91 -2.46 -18.90
C PHE A 189 -6.18 -1.55 -19.90
N SER A 190 -5.02 -1.97 -20.41
CA SER A 190 -4.28 -1.19 -21.40
C SER A 190 -5.09 -0.95 -22.68
N ARG A 191 -5.91 -1.92 -23.10
CA ARG A 191 -6.84 -1.77 -24.24
C ARG A 191 -7.99 -0.84 -23.88
N PHE A 192 -8.54 -0.96 -22.67
CA PHE A 192 -9.58 -0.06 -22.19
C PHE A 192 -9.10 1.40 -22.20
N ILE A 193 -7.92 1.70 -21.67
CA ILE A 193 -7.35 3.05 -21.71
C ILE A 193 -7.08 3.51 -23.14
N GLU A 194 -6.49 2.65 -23.99
CA GLU A 194 -6.22 2.99 -25.39
C GLU A 194 -7.49 3.36 -26.17
N ASN A 195 -8.60 2.67 -25.91
CA ASN A 195 -9.87 2.88 -26.61
C ASN A 195 -10.67 4.08 -26.09
N ASN A 196 -10.51 4.47 -24.82
CA ASN A 196 -11.42 5.44 -24.18
C ASN A 196 -10.74 6.79 -23.83
N TYR A 197 -9.43 6.80 -23.55
CA TYR A 197 -8.80 7.97 -22.94
C TYR A 197 -8.80 9.22 -23.84
N ALA A 198 -8.65 9.04 -25.16
CA ALA A 198 -8.72 10.17 -26.10
C ALA A 198 -10.11 10.84 -26.08
N ASP A 199 -11.17 10.03 -25.96
CA ASP A 199 -12.54 10.53 -25.86
C ASP A 199 -12.76 11.23 -24.52
N TRP A 200 -12.26 10.68 -23.41
CA TRP A 200 -12.29 11.37 -22.10
C TRP A 200 -11.60 12.74 -22.16
N CYS A 201 -10.49 12.85 -22.88
CA CYS A 201 -9.80 14.13 -23.09
C CYS A 201 -10.62 15.16 -23.89
N ALA A 202 -11.57 14.69 -24.73
CA ALA A 202 -12.39 15.51 -25.60
C ALA A 202 -13.76 15.86 -25.01
N THR A 203 -14.27 15.09 -24.04
CA THR A 203 -15.59 15.28 -23.44
C THR A 203 -15.58 16.17 -22.19
N GLU A 204 -16.77 16.61 -21.77
CA GLU A 204 -16.96 17.38 -20.55
C GLU A 204 -16.70 16.53 -19.29
N LYS A 205 -16.32 17.20 -18.19
CA LYS A 205 -15.85 16.55 -16.94
C LYS A 205 -16.88 15.67 -16.23
N ASP A 206 -18.17 15.82 -16.53
CA ASP A 206 -19.27 15.10 -15.86
C ASP A 206 -19.76 13.91 -16.69
N THR A 207 -19.22 13.70 -17.90
CA THR A 207 -19.56 12.58 -18.80
C THR A 207 -18.41 11.59 -18.96
N ARG A 208 -17.42 11.64 -18.06
CA ARG A 208 -16.20 10.81 -18.07
C ARG A 208 -15.75 10.51 -16.64
N PRO A 209 -14.88 9.52 -16.43
CA PRO A 209 -14.24 9.28 -15.13
C PRO A 209 -13.54 10.53 -14.58
N MET A 210 -13.39 10.55 -13.26
CA MET A 210 -12.53 11.51 -12.58
C MET A 210 -11.07 11.32 -13.02
N LEU A 211 -10.46 12.39 -13.54
CA LEU A 211 -9.04 12.43 -13.92
C LEU A 211 -8.27 13.33 -12.94
N SER A 212 -6.93 13.31 -13.02
CA SER A 212 -6.05 14.21 -12.24
C SER A 212 -6.51 15.68 -12.27
N VAL A 213 -7.00 16.15 -13.43
CA VAL A 213 -7.46 17.53 -13.63
C VAL A 213 -8.70 17.91 -12.82
N ASP A 214 -9.45 16.93 -12.29
CA ASP A 214 -10.71 17.19 -11.58
C ASP A 214 -10.56 17.09 -10.06
N VAL A 215 -9.45 16.56 -9.55
CA VAL A 215 -9.26 16.22 -8.12
C VAL A 215 -9.53 17.42 -7.23
N LEU A 216 -8.89 18.57 -7.49
CA LEU A 216 -9.13 19.78 -6.68
C LEU A 216 -10.60 20.19 -6.71
N GLU A 217 -11.22 20.20 -7.89
CA GLU A 217 -12.60 20.68 -8.07
C GLU A 217 -13.63 19.75 -7.44
N LYS A 218 -13.46 18.43 -7.58
CA LYS A 218 -14.43 17.43 -7.12
C LYS A 218 -14.19 17.00 -5.66
N LYS A 219 -12.96 17.07 -5.13
CA LYS A 219 -12.61 16.53 -3.81
C LYS A 219 -12.16 17.57 -2.78
N VAL A 220 -11.57 18.67 -3.21
CA VAL A 220 -11.02 19.67 -2.28
C VAL A 220 -11.94 20.87 -2.13
N ILE A 221 -12.43 21.44 -3.23
CA ILE A 221 -13.28 22.63 -3.20
C ILE A 221 -14.57 22.43 -2.38
N PRO A 222 -15.32 21.31 -2.51
CA PRO A 222 -16.54 21.11 -1.72
C PRO A 222 -16.29 21.12 -0.20
N GLU A 223 -15.11 20.69 0.24
CA GLU A 223 -14.75 20.65 1.66
C GLU A 223 -14.42 22.03 2.24
N LEU A 224 -14.16 23.05 1.40
CA LEU A 224 -13.86 24.41 1.87
C LEU A 224 -15.10 25.13 2.42
N ASP A 225 -16.30 24.68 2.03
CA ASP A 225 -17.57 25.21 2.54
C ASP A 225 -17.88 24.68 3.95
N ASN A 226 -17.24 23.59 4.37
CA ASN A 226 -17.37 23.03 5.70
C ASN A 226 -16.62 23.87 6.75
N ASP A 227 -17.05 23.75 8.01
CA ASP A 227 -16.34 24.39 9.12
C ASP A 227 -15.05 23.64 9.46
N GLY A 228 -13.96 24.37 9.72
CA GLY A 228 -12.62 23.83 9.88
C GLY A 228 -11.64 24.19 8.75
N SER A 229 -10.52 23.47 8.73
CA SER A 229 -9.43 23.60 7.75
C SER A 229 -9.33 22.36 6.87
N VAL A 230 -9.03 22.54 5.59
CA VAL A 230 -8.80 21.43 4.65
C VAL A 230 -7.31 21.25 4.43
N PHE A 231 -6.83 20.02 4.64
CA PHE A 231 -5.47 19.61 4.33
C PHE A 231 -5.47 18.68 3.11
N PHE A 232 -4.91 19.15 2.01
CA PHE A 232 -4.79 18.39 0.77
C PHE A 232 -3.36 17.86 0.62
N PHE A 233 -3.16 16.56 0.85
CA PHE A 233 -1.87 15.89 0.70
C PHE A 233 -1.80 15.16 -0.65
N VAL A 234 -0.72 15.40 -1.40
CA VAL A 234 -0.34 14.64 -2.59
C VAL A 234 0.97 13.93 -2.30
N ILE A 235 0.93 12.60 -2.12
CA ILE A 235 2.10 11.76 -1.91
C ILE A 235 2.56 11.27 -3.28
N ASP A 236 3.76 11.65 -3.71
CA ASP A 236 4.37 11.29 -5.01
C ASP A 236 4.45 9.78 -5.18
N CYS A 237 3.92 9.24 -6.28
CA CYS A 237 4.11 7.83 -6.67
C CYS A 237 3.52 6.80 -5.66
N LEU A 238 2.38 7.10 -5.02
CA LEU A 238 1.74 6.19 -4.05
C LEU A 238 0.69 5.30 -4.73
N ARG A 239 0.93 3.99 -4.75
CA ARG A 239 0.00 2.99 -5.25
C ARG A 239 -1.14 2.70 -4.26
N TYR A 240 -2.24 2.14 -4.77
CA TYR A 240 -3.40 1.77 -3.96
C TYR A 240 -3.08 0.70 -2.89
N ASP A 241 -2.30 -0.31 -3.24
CA ASP A 241 -1.85 -1.35 -2.29
C ASP A 241 -0.95 -0.80 -1.17
N GLN A 242 -0.10 0.18 -1.48
CA GLN A 242 0.68 0.90 -0.46
C GLN A 242 -0.24 1.69 0.47
N TRP A 243 -1.25 2.38 -0.08
CA TRP A 243 -2.26 3.07 0.74
C TRP A 243 -2.96 2.14 1.72
N LEU A 244 -3.39 0.95 1.30
CA LEU A 244 -4.06 -0.02 2.16
C LEU A 244 -3.22 -0.39 3.39
N ILE A 245 -1.90 -0.40 3.27
CA ILE A 245 -1.01 -0.64 4.41
C ILE A 245 -0.88 0.60 5.29
N LEU A 246 -0.74 1.79 4.70
CA LEU A 246 -0.65 3.04 5.48
C LEU A 246 -1.94 3.28 6.27
N GLU A 247 -3.08 2.93 5.69
CA GLU A 247 -4.40 3.07 6.29
C GLU A 247 -4.50 2.35 7.64
N ARG A 248 -3.91 1.15 7.77
CA ARG A 248 -3.95 0.34 9.01
C ARG A 248 -3.43 1.09 10.23
N THR A 249 -2.48 2.02 10.04
CA THR A 249 -1.92 2.81 11.15
C THR A 249 -2.73 4.07 11.45
N LEU A 250 -3.63 4.46 10.54
CA LEU A 250 -4.47 5.67 10.62
C LEU A 250 -5.91 5.38 11.04
N GLN A 251 -6.43 4.16 10.84
CA GLN A 251 -7.81 3.79 11.15
C GLN A 251 -8.23 4.03 12.61
N ASN A 252 -7.30 4.03 13.56
CA ASN A 252 -7.60 4.34 14.97
C ASN A 252 -7.84 5.83 15.22
N TYR A 253 -7.43 6.70 14.30
CA TYR A 253 -7.46 8.16 14.45
C TYR A 253 -8.49 8.83 13.56
N PHE A 254 -8.84 8.21 12.43
CA PHE A 254 -9.68 8.80 11.41
C PHE A 254 -10.82 7.86 10.98
N ASN A 255 -11.95 8.45 10.61
CA ASN A 255 -12.91 7.85 9.70
C ASN A 255 -12.41 8.09 8.27
N ILE A 256 -12.27 7.02 7.50
CA ILE A 256 -11.63 7.01 6.20
C ILE A 256 -12.67 6.61 5.16
N GLU A 257 -12.91 7.50 4.20
CA GLU A 257 -13.73 7.24 3.03
C GLU A 257 -12.82 6.98 1.84
N HIS A 258 -13.01 5.83 1.20
CA HIS A 258 -12.21 5.38 0.08
C HIS A 258 -12.79 5.86 -1.25
N ASP A 259 -11.92 6.43 -2.07
CA ASP A 259 -12.21 6.70 -3.47
C ASP A 259 -10.94 6.53 -4.29
N SER A 260 -11.07 6.62 -5.61
CA SER A 260 -9.95 6.51 -6.54
C SER A 260 -10.25 7.28 -7.81
N TYR A 261 -9.22 7.49 -8.63
CA TYR A 261 -9.39 8.17 -9.90
C TYR A 261 -8.30 7.75 -10.88
N PHE A 262 -8.43 8.20 -12.12
CA PHE A 262 -7.47 7.90 -13.18
C PHE A 262 -6.42 9.01 -13.30
N SER A 263 -5.16 8.68 -13.09
CA SER A 263 -4.04 9.55 -13.42
C SER A 263 -4.05 9.86 -14.93
N ILE A 264 -3.73 11.10 -15.30
CA ILE A 264 -3.64 11.46 -16.70
C ILE A 264 -2.42 10.83 -17.37
N LEU A 265 -2.46 10.72 -18.70
CA LEU A 265 -1.34 10.25 -19.51
C LEU A 265 -0.43 11.40 -19.97
N PRO A 266 0.90 11.24 -19.93
CA PRO A 266 1.65 10.18 -19.23
C PRO A 266 1.42 10.24 -17.71
N SER A 267 1.32 9.08 -17.05
CA SER A 267 1.14 8.94 -15.59
C SER A 267 2.44 9.24 -14.83
N ALA A 268 2.96 10.45 -15.00
CA ALA A 268 4.24 10.90 -14.48
C ALA A 268 4.09 12.28 -13.83
N THR A 269 4.90 12.52 -12.81
CA THR A 269 4.90 13.73 -11.97
C THR A 269 4.73 15.05 -12.76
N PRO A 270 5.54 15.36 -13.80
CA PRO A 270 5.45 16.66 -14.47
C PRO A 270 4.13 16.89 -15.23
N TYR A 271 3.35 15.85 -15.47
CA TYR A 271 2.05 15.93 -16.11
C TYR A 271 0.94 15.86 -15.06
N ALA A 272 0.87 14.75 -14.32
CA ALA A 272 -0.25 14.46 -13.43
C ALA A 272 -0.32 15.41 -12.23
N ARG A 273 0.82 15.70 -11.56
CA ARG A 273 0.85 16.66 -10.43
C ARG A 273 0.44 18.05 -10.85
N ASN A 274 0.98 18.51 -11.97
CA ASN A 274 0.68 19.84 -12.50
C ASN A 274 -0.79 19.92 -12.95
N ALA A 275 -1.36 18.84 -13.48
CA ALA A 275 -2.78 18.73 -13.79
C ALA A 275 -3.66 18.81 -12.52
N ILE A 276 -3.28 18.15 -11.43
CA ILE A 276 -3.97 18.27 -10.13
C ILE A 276 -3.99 19.72 -9.68
N PHE A 277 -2.81 20.35 -9.54
CA PHE A 277 -2.73 21.68 -8.95
C PHE A 277 -3.30 22.79 -9.84
N SER A 278 -3.27 22.60 -11.17
CA SER A 278 -3.88 23.55 -12.09
C SER A 278 -5.35 23.27 -12.35
N GLY A 279 -5.86 22.06 -12.13
CA GLY A 279 -7.18 21.64 -12.62
C GLY A 279 -7.33 21.82 -14.14
N LEU A 280 -6.25 21.63 -14.91
CA LEU A 280 -6.18 21.81 -16.36
C LEU A 280 -5.33 20.72 -16.99
N PHE A 281 -5.66 20.31 -18.21
CA PHE A 281 -4.80 19.40 -18.97
C PHE A 281 -3.47 20.07 -19.35
N PRO A 282 -2.37 19.30 -19.53
CA PRO A 282 -1.05 19.82 -19.87
C PRO A 282 -1.02 20.83 -21.04
N ALA A 283 -1.78 20.58 -22.11
CA ALA A 283 -1.89 21.52 -23.24
C ALA A 283 -2.51 22.87 -22.86
N ASP A 284 -3.45 22.88 -21.91
CA ASP A 284 -4.11 24.10 -21.46
C ASP A 284 -3.26 24.87 -20.45
N ILE A 285 -2.50 24.16 -19.60
CA ILE A 285 -1.49 24.77 -18.75
C ILE A 285 -0.45 25.51 -19.62
N ALA A 286 0.08 24.84 -20.64
CA ALA A 286 1.06 25.41 -21.55
C ALA A 286 0.54 26.65 -22.29
N LYS A 287 -0.76 26.69 -22.64
CA LYS A 287 -1.40 27.86 -23.26
C LYS A 287 -1.63 29.00 -22.28
N ARG A 288 -2.06 28.68 -21.05
CA ARG A 288 -2.47 29.67 -20.04
C ARG A 288 -1.29 30.30 -19.31
N LEU A 289 -0.29 29.48 -18.98
CA LEU A 289 0.88 29.86 -18.20
C LEU A 289 2.18 29.41 -18.92
N PRO A 290 2.45 29.92 -20.14
CA PRO A 290 3.55 29.43 -20.98
C PRO A 290 4.93 29.59 -20.32
N SER A 291 5.15 30.62 -19.51
CA SER A 291 6.41 30.84 -18.79
C SER A 291 6.66 29.84 -17.65
N LYS A 292 5.61 29.13 -17.19
CA LYS A 292 5.68 28.15 -16.09
C LYS A 292 5.62 26.72 -16.60
N TRP A 293 5.43 26.52 -17.91
CA TRP A 293 5.49 25.22 -18.57
C TRP A 293 6.86 25.06 -19.27
N ILE A 294 7.92 24.87 -18.48
CA ILE A 294 9.29 24.81 -19.00
C ILE A 294 9.57 23.44 -19.63
N ILE A 295 9.83 23.44 -20.93
CA ILE A 295 10.20 22.25 -21.70
C ILE A 295 11.72 22.30 -21.93
N ALA A 296 12.50 21.74 -21.01
CA ALA A 296 13.91 21.45 -21.26
C ALA A 296 14.19 19.94 -21.10
N PRO A 297 15.04 19.32 -21.95
CA PRO A 297 15.28 17.88 -21.97
C PRO A 297 15.95 17.32 -20.70
N GLU A 298 16.60 18.18 -19.90
CA GLU A 298 17.27 17.82 -18.64
C GLU A 298 16.47 18.23 -17.39
N ALA A 299 15.18 18.56 -17.55
CA ALA A 299 14.48 19.43 -16.62
C ALA A 299 13.17 18.87 -16.05
N GLU A 300 13.05 17.56 -15.86
CA GLU A 300 11.94 17.02 -15.05
C GLU A 300 11.93 17.65 -13.64
N GLN A 301 13.10 17.93 -13.06
CA GLN A 301 13.22 18.67 -11.80
C GLN A 301 12.73 20.11 -11.88
N SER A 302 12.82 20.81 -13.03
CA SER A 302 12.35 22.21 -13.15
C SER A 302 10.83 22.32 -13.38
N ARG A 303 10.19 21.27 -13.91
CA ARG A 303 8.74 21.24 -14.17
C ARG A 303 7.89 21.11 -12.91
N ASN A 304 8.49 20.67 -11.81
CA ASN A 304 7.85 20.50 -10.51
C ASN A 304 8.25 21.64 -9.56
N SER A 305 8.29 22.87 -10.08
CA SER A 305 8.67 24.08 -9.32
C SER A 305 7.57 25.13 -9.24
N PHE A 306 6.43 24.92 -9.91
CA PHE A 306 5.36 25.92 -10.07
C PHE A 306 4.00 25.41 -9.59
N GLU A 307 3.95 24.34 -8.79
CA GLU A 307 2.69 23.78 -8.26
C GLU A 307 1.91 24.83 -7.44
N GLN A 308 2.62 25.64 -6.65
CA GLN A 308 1.99 26.75 -5.92
C GLN A 308 1.31 27.74 -6.88
N ASP A 309 1.99 28.13 -7.95
CA ASP A 309 1.45 29.06 -8.93
C ASP A 309 0.22 28.50 -9.66
N PHE A 310 0.23 27.20 -9.94
CA PHE A 310 -0.91 26.51 -10.53
C PHE A 310 -2.10 26.48 -9.59
N LEU A 311 -1.88 26.19 -8.30
CA LEU A 311 -2.92 26.23 -7.28
C LEU A 311 -3.50 27.64 -7.14
N GLU A 312 -2.65 28.66 -7.07
CA GLU A 312 -3.11 30.04 -6.96
C GLU A 312 -3.95 30.48 -8.17
N ASP A 313 -3.56 30.10 -9.40
CA ASP A 313 -4.36 30.35 -10.59
C ASP A 313 -5.70 29.61 -10.56
N PHE A 314 -5.71 28.35 -10.15
CA PHE A 314 -6.94 27.56 -10.00
C PHE A 314 -7.91 28.20 -9.02
N LEU A 315 -7.45 28.57 -7.82
CA LEU A 315 -8.27 29.21 -6.79
C LEU A 315 -8.82 30.55 -7.28
N LYS A 316 -8.01 31.37 -7.97
CA LYS A 316 -8.45 32.63 -8.59
C LYS A 316 -9.59 32.38 -9.59
N ARG A 317 -9.48 31.36 -10.45
CA ARG A 317 -10.54 31.00 -11.42
C ARG A 317 -11.83 30.54 -10.75
N ARG A 318 -11.73 29.89 -9.59
CA ARG A 318 -12.88 29.43 -8.80
C ARG A 318 -13.38 30.49 -7.79
N ARG A 319 -12.80 31.69 -7.80
CA ARG A 319 -13.13 32.80 -6.87
C ARG A 319 -12.97 32.42 -5.39
N VAL A 320 -12.04 31.51 -5.09
CA VAL A 320 -11.66 31.14 -3.73
C VAL A 320 -10.54 32.07 -3.26
N SER A 321 -10.64 32.58 -2.03
CA SER A 321 -9.65 33.51 -1.48
C SER A 321 -8.29 32.84 -1.32
N VAL A 322 -7.27 33.39 -1.97
CA VAL A 322 -5.89 32.88 -1.93
C VAL A 322 -5.20 33.20 -0.60
N LYS A 323 -5.61 34.27 0.11
CA LYS A 323 -4.98 34.68 1.39
C LYS A 323 -5.07 33.62 2.49
N SER A 324 -6.01 32.68 2.35
CA SER A 324 -6.26 31.60 3.30
C SER A 324 -5.75 30.24 2.81
N ALA A 325 -5.07 30.17 1.65
CA ALA A 325 -4.49 28.95 1.11
C ALA A 325 -2.96 28.98 1.26
N LYS A 326 -2.36 27.85 1.68
CA LYS A 326 -0.92 27.69 1.80
C LYS A 326 -0.46 26.44 1.06
N TYR A 327 0.61 26.55 0.29
CA TYR A 327 1.30 25.43 -0.34
C TYR A 327 2.60 25.11 0.42
N THR A 328 2.96 23.83 0.54
CA THR A 328 4.23 23.38 1.12
C THR A 328 4.71 22.11 0.43
N LYS A 329 5.99 22.03 0.09
CA LYS A 329 6.61 20.86 -0.54
C LYS A 329 7.63 20.24 0.41
N LEU A 330 7.48 18.94 0.67
CA LEU A 330 8.32 18.14 1.55
C LEU A 330 9.19 17.22 0.68
N ILE A 331 10.43 17.65 0.48
CA ILE A 331 11.47 17.03 -0.34
C ILE A 331 12.33 16.08 0.50
N GLY A 332 12.62 16.44 1.76
CA GLY A 332 13.57 15.73 2.62
C GLY A 332 13.08 15.48 4.04
N ALA A 333 14.01 15.09 4.92
CA ALA A 333 13.71 14.84 6.33
C ALA A 333 13.63 16.14 7.15
N ASP A 334 14.43 17.15 6.82
CA ASP A 334 14.53 18.39 7.61
C ASP A 334 13.29 19.27 7.47
N ASP A 335 12.88 19.54 6.24
CA ASP A 335 11.64 20.24 5.90
C ASP A 335 10.40 19.49 6.40
N SER A 336 10.39 18.15 6.33
CA SER A 336 9.32 17.34 6.93
C SER A 336 9.24 17.51 8.46
N ARG A 337 10.40 17.54 9.16
CA ARG A 337 10.45 17.79 10.61
C ARG A 337 10.00 19.20 10.98
N THR A 338 10.42 20.21 10.22
CA THR A 338 9.98 21.59 10.44
C THR A 338 8.47 21.74 10.21
N TYR A 339 7.92 21.06 9.20
CA TYR A 339 6.49 21.05 8.94
C TYR A 339 5.72 20.40 10.09
N GLU A 340 6.17 19.23 10.57
CA GLU A 340 5.62 18.55 11.75
C GLU A 340 5.56 19.48 12.98
N GLN A 341 6.64 20.20 13.28
CA GLN A 341 6.70 21.11 14.42
C GLN A 341 5.75 22.31 14.32
N THR A 342 5.36 22.70 13.11
CA THR A 342 4.55 23.91 12.85
C THR A 342 3.12 23.61 12.42
N ILE A 343 2.72 22.32 12.42
CA ILE A 343 1.45 21.85 11.84
C ILE A 343 0.21 22.49 12.46
N LEU A 344 0.15 22.57 13.80
CA LEU A 344 -1.00 23.14 14.51
C LEU A 344 -1.19 24.62 14.17
N GLY A 345 -0.08 25.35 13.92
CA GLY A 345 -0.13 26.73 13.44
C GLY A 345 -0.66 26.89 12.02
N GLN A 346 -0.75 25.81 11.23
CA GLN A 346 -1.32 25.81 9.87
C GLN A 346 -2.83 25.60 9.85
N VAL A 347 -3.43 25.11 10.95
CA VAL A 347 -4.89 24.89 11.06
C VAL A 347 -5.69 26.19 10.86
N LYS A 348 -5.07 27.36 11.09
CA LYS A 348 -5.67 28.67 10.82
C LYS A 348 -5.95 28.93 9.33
N ASN A 349 -5.23 28.26 8.42
CA ASN A 349 -5.43 28.43 6.98
C ASN A 349 -6.66 27.61 6.56
N LYS A 350 -7.48 28.12 5.64
CA LYS A 350 -8.63 27.36 5.14
C LYS A 350 -8.22 26.19 4.25
N LEU A 351 -7.14 26.34 3.51
CA LEU A 351 -6.57 25.29 2.67
C LEU A 351 -5.07 25.17 2.92
N ASN A 352 -4.61 23.96 3.19
CA ASN A 352 -3.20 23.60 3.28
C ASN A 352 -2.91 22.51 2.26
N ALA A 353 -2.25 22.86 1.16
CA ALA A 353 -1.82 21.92 0.14
C ALA A 353 -0.38 21.48 0.38
N VAL A 354 -0.13 20.18 0.43
CA VAL A 354 1.15 19.59 0.80
C VAL A 354 1.55 18.52 -0.22
N VAL A 355 2.77 18.61 -0.73
CA VAL A 355 3.35 17.57 -1.59
C VAL A 355 4.45 16.83 -0.84
N VAL A 356 4.44 15.49 -0.89
CA VAL A 356 5.41 14.62 -0.22
C VAL A 356 6.10 13.71 -1.23
N ASN A 357 7.42 13.80 -1.38
CA ASN A 357 8.13 13.14 -2.50
C ASN A 357 8.79 11.79 -2.17
N PHE A 358 8.71 11.28 -0.94
CA PHE A 358 9.57 10.17 -0.51
C PHE A 358 9.35 8.86 -1.27
N VAL A 359 8.11 8.48 -1.59
CA VAL A 359 7.83 7.17 -2.20
C VAL A 359 8.40 7.08 -3.62
N ASP A 360 8.33 8.15 -4.41
CA ASP A 360 9.02 8.24 -5.72
C ASP A 360 10.55 8.20 -5.57
N ILE A 361 11.11 8.90 -4.58
CA ILE A 361 12.55 8.82 -4.29
C ILE A 361 12.95 7.39 -3.98
N LEU A 362 12.15 6.64 -3.21
CA LEU A 362 12.42 5.23 -2.91
C LEU A 362 12.37 4.36 -4.18
N ALA A 363 11.39 4.59 -5.06
CA ALA A 363 11.26 3.87 -6.33
C ALA A 363 12.49 4.06 -7.24
N HIS A 364 12.95 5.30 -7.41
CA HIS A 364 14.16 5.59 -8.22
C HIS A 364 15.46 5.18 -7.50
N SER A 365 15.54 5.33 -6.18
CA SER A 365 16.74 4.96 -5.41
C SER A 365 17.06 3.47 -5.47
N ARG A 366 16.06 2.61 -5.73
CA ARG A 366 16.29 1.17 -5.96
C ARG A 366 17.18 0.91 -7.18
N PHE A 367 17.14 1.79 -8.18
CA PHE A 367 18.00 1.73 -9.35
C PHE A 367 19.45 2.14 -9.00
N ASP A 368 19.62 3.22 -8.25
CA ASP A 368 20.94 3.79 -7.95
C ASP A 368 21.66 3.12 -6.76
N SER A 369 20.92 2.44 -5.86
CA SER A 369 21.46 1.86 -4.62
C SER A 369 21.29 0.35 -4.57
N GLN A 370 22.42 -0.38 -4.51
CA GLN A 370 22.43 -1.82 -4.29
C GLN A 370 21.76 -2.22 -2.97
N VAL A 371 21.94 -1.42 -1.91
CA VAL A 371 21.34 -1.69 -0.59
C VAL A 371 19.81 -1.65 -0.67
N ILE A 372 19.24 -0.62 -1.32
CA ILE A 372 17.78 -0.52 -1.47
C ILE A 372 17.23 -1.66 -2.32
N ARG A 373 17.95 -2.07 -3.36
CA ARG A 373 17.57 -3.23 -4.18
C ARG A 373 17.58 -4.54 -3.40
N GLU A 374 18.53 -4.74 -2.49
CA GLU A 374 18.60 -5.91 -1.60
C GLU A 374 17.50 -5.88 -0.52
N LEU A 375 17.15 -4.70 -0.02
CA LEU A 375 16.04 -4.52 0.93
C LEU A 375 14.66 -4.66 0.28
N SER A 376 14.55 -4.42 -1.02
CA SER A 376 13.30 -4.43 -1.80
C SER A 376 13.39 -5.38 -3.01
N PRO A 377 13.57 -6.71 -2.82
CA PRO A 377 13.71 -7.64 -3.94
C PRO A 377 12.41 -7.85 -4.73
N ASP A 378 11.25 -7.60 -4.14
CA ASP A 378 9.93 -7.77 -4.73
C ASP A 378 8.92 -6.70 -4.28
N GLU A 379 7.67 -6.82 -4.72
CA GLU A 379 6.59 -5.86 -4.40
C GLU A 379 6.18 -5.91 -2.92
N ALA A 380 6.18 -7.10 -2.30
CA ALA A 380 5.87 -7.28 -0.88
C ALA A 380 6.90 -6.56 0.00
N ALA A 381 8.19 -6.72 -0.29
CA ALA A 381 9.26 -6.01 0.40
C ALA A 381 9.20 -4.49 0.14
N TYR A 382 8.84 -4.07 -1.07
CA TYR A 382 8.66 -2.65 -1.40
C TYR A 382 7.52 -2.01 -0.58
N ARG A 383 6.40 -2.73 -0.44
CA ARG A 383 5.29 -2.37 0.45
C ARG A 383 5.73 -2.29 1.92
N SER A 384 6.45 -3.30 2.41
CA SER A 384 6.96 -3.33 3.80
C SER A 384 7.92 -2.17 4.11
N LEU A 385 8.81 -1.81 3.17
CA LEU A 385 9.67 -0.63 3.30
C LEU A 385 8.86 0.67 3.33
N THR A 386 7.83 0.78 2.50
CA THR A 386 6.93 1.94 2.46
C THR A 386 6.20 2.10 3.79
N GLN A 387 5.69 1.01 4.36
CA GLN A 387 5.08 0.99 5.69
C GLN A 387 6.07 1.43 6.78
N THR A 388 7.26 0.83 6.80
CA THR A 388 8.30 1.14 7.78
C THR A 388 8.66 2.61 7.73
N TRP A 389 8.87 3.17 6.52
CA TRP A 389 9.10 4.60 6.37
C TRP A 389 7.94 5.41 6.96
N PHE A 390 6.70 5.09 6.57
CA PHE A 390 5.55 5.87 6.98
C PHE A 390 5.38 5.89 8.50
N GLU A 391 5.43 4.73 9.17
CA GLU A 391 5.26 4.59 10.62
C GLU A 391 6.20 5.50 11.41
N TYR A 392 7.45 5.63 10.96
CA TYR A 392 8.48 6.47 11.60
C TYR A 392 8.62 7.87 10.99
N SER A 393 7.84 8.20 9.95
CA SER A 393 7.92 9.47 9.24
C SER A 393 7.32 10.65 10.01
N SER A 394 7.78 11.86 9.68
CA SER A 394 7.14 13.10 10.11
C SER A 394 5.74 13.27 9.54
N LEU A 395 5.44 12.69 8.37
CA LEU A 395 4.10 12.72 7.78
C LEU A 395 3.10 11.98 8.68
N HIS A 396 3.42 10.78 9.15
CA HIS A 396 2.53 10.03 10.04
C HIS A 396 2.29 10.75 11.37
N ARG A 397 3.32 11.36 11.97
CA ARG A 397 3.16 12.20 13.17
C ARG A 397 2.34 13.46 12.90
N THR A 398 2.51 14.09 11.74
CA THR A 398 1.71 15.23 11.29
C THR A 398 0.24 14.86 11.18
N LEU A 399 -0.09 13.73 10.53
CA LEU A 399 -1.46 13.22 10.43
C LEU A 399 -2.03 12.94 11.83
N LYS A 400 -1.30 12.28 12.73
CA LYS A 400 -1.76 12.06 14.11
C LYS A 400 -2.00 13.35 14.90
N ALA A 401 -1.18 14.38 14.70
CA ALA A 401 -1.40 15.68 15.33
C ALA A 401 -2.73 16.30 14.85
N LEU A 402 -3.01 16.22 13.54
CA LEU A 402 -4.25 16.71 12.94
C LEU A 402 -5.50 15.92 13.37
N ALA A 403 -5.36 14.69 13.85
CA ALA A 403 -6.48 13.89 14.35
C ALA A 403 -7.16 14.46 15.61
N ASN A 404 -6.57 15.47 16.25
CA ASN A 404 -7.19 16.16 17.40
C ASN A 404 -7.77 17.53 17.05
N GLU A 405 -7.77 17.89 15.76
CA GLU A 405 -8.15 19.21 15.28
C GLU A 405 -9.41 19.13 14.40
N LYS A 406 -10.15 20.23 14.29
CA LYS A 406 -11.31 20.29 13.39
C LYS A 406 -10.88 20.48 11.94
N VAL A 407 -10.48 19.39 11.30
CA VAL A 407 -9.95 19.39 9.93
C VAL A 407 -10.56 18.30 9.07
N THR A 408 -10.54 18.51 7.76
CA THR A 408 -10.75 17.45 6.77
C THR A 408 -9.46 17.24 5.99
N ILE A 409 -9.03 16.00 5.85
CA ILE A 409 -7.83 15.65 5.11
C ILE A 409 -8.24 14.95 3.82
N ILE A 410 -7.79 15.47 2.68
CA ILE A 410 -7.88 14.81 1.38
C ILE A 410 -6.47 14.33 1.03
N LEU A 411 -6.26 13.02 0.98
CA LEU A 411 -4.97 12.41 0.71
C LEU A 411 -5.03 11.65 -0.61
N THR A 412 -4.11 11.97 -1.51
CA THR A 412 -4.06 11.35 -2.82
C THR A 412 -2.63 11.29 -3.33
N THR A 413 -2.46 10.91 -4.59
CA THR A 413 -1.19 10.86 -5.31
C THR A 413 -1.38 11.38 -6.72
N ASP A 414 -0.29 11.62 -7.45
CA ASP A 414 -0.30 11.99 -8.86
C ASP A 414 -0.35 10.76 -9.78
N HIS A 415 0.41 9.72 -9.47
CA HIS A 415 0.45 8.45 -10.20
C HIS A 415 0.94 7.35 -9.25
N GLY A 416 0.90 6.09 -9.68
CA GLY A 416 1.64 5.02 -9.01
C GLY A 416 2.88 4.60 -9.81
N SER A 417 3.27 3.34 -9.67
CA SER A 417 4.40 2.76 -10.38
C SER A 417 4.23 1.26 -10.62
N ILE A 418 4.91 0.74 -11.63
CA ILE A 418 4.95 -0.68 -11.94
C ILE A 418 6.40 -1.18 -12.03
N ARG A 419 6.61 -2.41 -11.56
CA ARG A 419 7.89 -3.10 -11.70
C ARG A 419 8.07 -3.53 -13.16
N SER A 420 8.94 -2.83 -13.88
CA SER A 420 9.18 -3.04 -15.31
C SER A 420 10.04 -4.29 -15.56
N MET A 421 9.48 -5.29 -16.23
CA MET A 421 10.14 -6.59 -16.46
C MET A 421 10.37 -6.89 -17.94
N ARG A 422 9.50 -6.40 -18.82
CA ARG A 422 9.55 -6.63 -20.27
C ARG A 422 10.06 -5.38 -20.97
N HIS A 423 10.79 -5.56 -22.07
CA HIS A 423 11.37 -4.44 -22.80
C HIS A 423 10.87 -4.45 -24.25
N THR A 424 10.82 -3.27 -24.87
CA THR A 424 10.46 -3.12 -26.27
C THR A 424 11.39 -2.13 -26.97
N LYS A 425 11.72 -2.40 -28.22
CA LYS A 425 12.58 -1.51 -29.01
C LYS A 425 11.81 -0.26 -29.41
N VAL A 426 12.48 0.88 -29.28
CA VAL A 426 12.01 2.14 -29.86
C VAL A 426 13.02 2.67 -30.87
N ILE A 427 12.54 3.03 -32.05
CA ILE A 427 13.32 3.75 -33.05
C ILE A 427 12.86 5.20 -33.01
N GLY A 428 13.79 6.14 -32.93
CA GLY A 428 13.52 7.57 -32.84
C GLY A 428 14.75 8.39 -33.21
N ASP A 429 14.58 9.71 -33.31
CA ASP A 429 15.69 10.63 -33.49
C ASP A 429 16.52 10.79 -32.20
N ARG A 430 17.68 11.45 -32.31
CA ARG A 430 18.58 11.71 -31.15
C ARG A 430 17.98 12.70 -30.15
N GLU A 431 16.96 13.44 -30.55
CA GLU A 431 16.29 14.45 -29.72
C GLU A 431 15.10 13.87 -28.94
N ALA A 432 14.80 12.58 -29.13
CA ALA A 432 13.74 11.90 -28.41
C ALA A 432 14.03 11.80 -26.90
N SER A 433 12.98 11.90 -26.10
CA SER A 433 13.13 11.93 -24.63
C SER A 433 13.73 10.64 -24.07
N THR A 434 14.36 10.76 -22.90
CA THR A 434 15.07 9.66 -22.23
C THR A 434 14.17 8.73 -21.43
N ASN A 435 12.98 9.20 -21.02
CA ASN A 435 12.00 8.44 -20.23
C ASN A 435 11.74 7.01 -20.72
N LEU A 436 11.64 6.08 -19.77
CA LEU A 436 11.57 4.65 -20.07
C LEU A 436 10.16 4.16 -20.37
N ARG A 437 9.14 4.83 -19.83
CA ARG A 437 7.73 4.41 -19.97
C ARG A 437 6.94 5.24 -20.98
N TYR A 438 7.42 6.43 -21.32
CA TYR A 438 6.84 7.27 -22.35
C TYR A 438 7.93 8.00 -23.12
N LYS A 439 7.70 8.30 -24.40
CA LYS A 439 8.64 9.06 -25.21
C LYS A 439 7.95 10.06 -26.12
N PHE A 440 8.53 11.26 -26.19
CA PHE A 440 8.23 12.28 -27.17
C PHE A 440 9.40 12.38 -28.15
N GLY A 441 9.11 12.50 -29.44
CA GLY A 441 10.13 12.60 -30.48
C GLY A 441 9.51 12.67 -31.86
N ARG A 442 10.35 12.80 -32.89
CA ARG A 442 9.88 12.76 -34.29
C ARG A 442 9.91 11.35 -34.83
N ASN A 443 8.83 10.94 -35.46
CA ASN A 443 8.70 9.64 -36.12
C ASN A 443 9.10 8.47 -35.21
N LEU A 444 8.74 8.52 -33.92
CA LEU A 444 8.97 7.40 -33.01
C LEU A 444 8.26 6.16 -33.56
N GLN A 445 8.90 5.00 -33.49
CA GLN A 445 8.32 3.71 -33.87
C GLN A 445 8.62 2.67 -32.79
N CYS A 446 7.62 1.88 -32.47
CA CYS A 446 7.73 0.74 -31.55
C CYS A 446 6.68 -0.32 -31.90
N ASP A 447 6.76 -1.48 -31.28
CA ASP A 447 5.70 -2.49 -31.40
C ASP A 447 4.39 -1.95 -30.78
N GLN A 448 3.32 -1.89 -31.58
CA GLN A 448 2.00 -1.39 -31.15
C GLN A 448 1.32 -2.29 -30.12
N LYS A 449 1.74 -3.56 -30.01
CA LYS A 449 1.26 -4.44 -28.94
C LYS A 449 1.75 -4.00 -27.57
N HIS A 450 2.93 -3.37 -27.51
CA HIS A 450 3.60 -3.00 -26.26
C HIS A 450 3.42 -1.53 -25.88
N ALA A 451 2.77 -0.73 -26.73
CA ALA A 451 2.65 0.71 -26.52
C ALA A 451 1.38 1.29 -27.15
N ILE A 452 0.84 2.33 -26.53
CA ILE A 452 -0.15 3.22 -27.14
C ILE A 452 0.60 4.19 -28.05
N TYR A 453 0.19 4.25 -29.31
CA TYR A 453 0.79 5.11 -30.32
C TYR A 453 -0.03 6.37 -30.55
N ILE A 454 0.43 7.50 -30.01
CA ILE A 454 -0.24 8.79 -30.10
C ILE A 454 0.36 9.58 -31.26
N LYS A 455 -0.31 9.51 -32.42
CA LYS A 455 0.06 10.25 -33.64
C LYS A 455 0.12 11.75 -33.42
N ASP A 456 -0.86 12.28 -32.68
CA ASP A 456 -0.98 13.71 -32.40
C ASP A 456 -1.17 13.92 -30.89
N PRO A 457 -0.16 14.42 -30.18
CA PRO A 457 -0.25 14.67 -28.73
C PRO A 457 -1.45 15.55 -28.33
N ALA A 458 -1.92 16.44 -29.22
CA ALA A 458 -3.05 17.31 -28.92
C ALA A 458 -4.36 16.54 -28.69
N THR A 459 -4.52 15.35 -29.28
CA THR A 459 -5.71 14.49 -29.07
C THR A 459 -5.79 13.97 -27.63
N TYR A 460 -4.65 13.81 -26.96
CA TYR A 460 -4.54 13.47 -25.54
C TYR A 460 -4.38 14.71 -24.65
N ARG A 461 -4.67 15.89 -25.20
CA ARG A 461 -4.53 17.21 -24.53
C ARG A 461 -3.12 17.43 -23.98
N LEU A 462 -2.12 16.92 -24.70
CA LEU A 462 -0.70 17.16 -24.45
C LEU A 462 -0.18 18.31 -25.34
N PRO A 463 0.77 19.12 -24.83
CA PRO A 463 1.33 20.23 -25.61
C PRO A 463 2.18 19.70 -26.78
N ARG A 464 1.98 20.27 -27.97
CA ARG A 464 2.87 20.04 -29.11
C ARG A 464 4.13 20.88 -28.96
N GLN A 465 5.30 20.25 -29.06
CA GLN A 465 6.58 20.95 -28.92
C GLN A 465 7.24 21.18 -30.28
N LYS A 466 7.09 20.22 -31.21
CA LYS A 466 7.73 20.26 -32.54
C LYS A 466 6.74 19.87 -33.63
N LEU A 467 7.00 20.33 -34.86
CA LEU A 467 6.30 19.86 -36.05
C LEU A 467 6.57 18.36 -36.25
N ASN A 468 5.53 17.57 -36.51
CA ASN A 468 5.56 16.11 -36.68
C ASN A 468 6.07 15.31 -35.47
N GLU A 469 5.86 15.85 -34.25
CA GLU A 469 6.10 15.12 -33.00
C GLU A 469 4.98 14.12 -32.71
N ASN A 470 5.35 12.89 -32.36
CA ASN A 470 4.45 11.87 -31.86
C ASN A 470 4.87 11.42 -30.45
N CYS A 471 3.94 10.80 -29.74
CA CYS A 471 4.16 10.27 -28.40
C CYS A 471 3.90 8.75 -28.40
N ILE A 472 4.72 8.01 -27.68
CA ILE A 472 4.47 6.59 -27.38
C ILE A 472 4.44 6.40 -25.86
N ILE A 473 3.52 5.59 -25.38
CA ILE A 473 3.36 5.27 -23.95
C ILE A 473 3.35 3.75 -23.80
N ALA A 474 4.20 3.21 -22.96
CA ALA A 474 4.34 1.78 -22.75
C ALA A 474 3.10 1.20 -22.05
N LYS A 475 2.64 0.03 -22.50
CA LYS A 475 1.56 -0.74 -21.89
C LYS A 475 2.12 -1.72 -20.86
N GLU A 476 1.31 -2.13 -19.89
CA GLU A 476 1.64 -3.17 -18.91
C GLU A 476 2.99 -2.88 -18.21
N ASP A 477 3.87 -3.87 -18.01
CA ASP A 477 5.21 -3.70 -17.42
C ASP A 477 6.33 -3.52 -18.49
N TYR A 478 5.97 -3.06 -19.70
CA TYR A 478 6.97 -2.79 -20.75
C TYR A 478 7.76 -1.50 -20.50
N TYR A 479 9.04 -1.49 -20.89
CA TYR A 479 9.83 -0.26 -20.98
C TYR A 479 10.56 -0.15 -22.32
N PHE A 480 10.79 1.09 -22.75
CA PHE A 480 11.42 1.40 -24.03
C PHE A 480 12.94 1.38 -23.92
N VAL A 481 13.59 0.70 -24.88
CA VAL A 481 15.04 0.68 -25.01
C VAL A 481 15.45 1.01 -26.44
N TYR A 482 16.38 1.94 -26.60
CA TYR A 482 16.95 2.27 -27.91
C TYR A 482 17.87 1.14 -28.42
N PRO A 483 18.01 0.95 -29.75
CA PRO A 483 18.89 -0.07 -30.33
C PRO A 483 20.36 0.09 -29.94
N THR A 484 20.80 1.33 -29.70
CA THR A 484 22.16 1.64 -29.26
C THR A 484 22.37 1.14 -27.83
N ASN A 485 23.41 0.32 -27.60
CA ASN A 485 23.70 -0.30 -26.30
C ASN A 485 22.51 -1.09 -25.70
N TYR A 486 21.68 -1.68 -26.56
CA TYR A 486 20.43 -2.35 -26.18
C TYR A 486 20.57 -3.34 -25.01
N HIS A 487 21.53 -4.28 -25.08
CA HIS A 487 21.74 -5.28 -24.02
C HIS A 487 22.19 -4.67 -22.68
N LYS A 488 23.00 -3.60 -22.72
CA LYS A 488 23.42 -2.88 -21.52
C LYS A 488 22.20 -2.28 -20.81
N PHE A 489 21.36 -1.56 -21.56
CA PHE A 489 20.20 -0.88 -21.01
C PHE A 489 19.10 -1.85 -20.57
N ILE A 490 18.96 -3.01 -21.22
CA ILE A 490 18.06 -4.06 -20.74
C ILE A 490 18.49 -4.52 -19.35
N ASN A 491 19.76 -4.91 -19.18
CA ASN A 491 20.27 -5.39 -17.91
C ASN A 491 20.26 -4.31 -16.82
N GLN A 492 20.38 -3.05 -17.23
CA GLN A 492 20.36 -1.90 -16.34
C GLN A 492 18.94 -1.61 -15.81
N TYR A 493 17.92 -1.62 -16.67
CA TYR A 493 16.56 -1.16 -16.30
C TYR A 493 15.56 -2.28 -16.02
N LYS A 494 15.87 -3.52 -16.37
CA LYS A 494 15.03 -4.66 -16.00
C LYS A 494 14.90 -4.72 -14.49
N ASP A 495 13.70 -5.02 -14.00
CA ASP A 495 13.43 -5.10 -12.58
C ASP A 495 13.69 -3.75 -11.88
N SER A 496 13.16 -2.67 -12.46
CA SER A 496 13.11 -1.36 -11.81
C SER A 496 11.64 -0.90 -11.71
N PHE A 497 11.33 -0.14 -10.66
CA PHE A 497 10.01 0.52 -10.57
C PHE A 497 10.04 1.75 -11.48
N GLN A 498 9.04 1.87 -12.33
CA GLN A 498 8.93 2.93 -13.31
C GLN A 498 7.50 3.44 -13.37
N HIS A 499 7.33 4.66 -13.87
CA HIS A 499 6.04 5.31 -14.03
C HIS A 499 5.97 6.10 -15.35
N GLY A 500 4.77 6.55 -15.72
CA GLY A 500 4.49 7.26 -16.97
C GLY A 500 3.91 6.38 -18.08
N GLY A 501 3.67 5.09 -17.81
CA GLY A 501 3.07 4.13 -18.73
C GLY A 501 1.56 3.93 -18.50
N VAL A 502 1.05 2.79 -18.99
CA VAL A 502 -0.34 2.35 -18.79
C VAL A 502 -0.37 1.01 -18.09
N SER A 503 -0.72 1.06 -16.81
CA SER A 503 -1.06 -0.09 -15.97
C SER A 503 -2.06 0.36 -14.90
N LEU A 504 -2.76 -0.61 -14.30
CA LEU A 504 -3.65 -0.37 -13.17
C LEU A 504 -2.90 0.34 -12.04
N GLU A 505 -1.71 -0.16 -11.71
CA GLU A 505 -0.87 0.35 -10.62
C GLU A 505 -0.36 1.77 -10.85
N GLU A 506 -0.18 2.20 -12.11
CA GLU A 506 0.26 3.56 -12.43
C GLU A 506 -0.91 4.55 -12.50
N ILE A 507 -2.07 4.11 -13.02
CA ILE A 507 -3.16 5.01 -13.42
C ILE A 507 -4.29 5.04 -12.40
N VAL A 508 -4.72 3.90 -11.86
CA VAL A 508 -5.85 3.87 -10.91
C VAL A 508 -5.31 4.13 -9.51
N VAL A 509 -5.46 5.36 -9.05
CA VAL A 509 -4.74 5.83 -7.86
C VAL A 509 -5.67 6.25 -6.72
N PRO A 510 -5.24 6.09 -5.45
CA PRO A 510 -6.07 6.37 -4.29
C PRO A 510 -6.40 7.86 -4.13
N CYS A 511 -7.62 8.17 -3.72
CA CYS A 511 -8.05 9.48 -3.26
C CYS A 511 -8.94 9.32 -2.03
N MET A 512 -8.42 9.69 -0.87
CA MET A 512 -8.96 9.30 0.42
C MET A 512 -9.40 10.54 1.17
N ARG A 513 -10.59 10.48 1.75
CA ARG A 513 -11.10 11.53 2.63
C ARG A 513 -11.04 11.03 4.07
N LEU A 514 -10.25 11.71 4.89
CA LEU A 514 -10.02 11.38 6.29
C LEU A 514 -10.63 12.46 7.17
N THR A 515 -11.47 12.05 8.11
CA THR A 515 -12.05 12.94 9.13
C THR A 515 -11.69 12.42 10.53
N PRO A 516 -11.20 13.29 11.44
CA PRO A 516 -10.94 12.93 12.83
C PRO A 516 -12.12 12.23 13.51
N ARG A 517 -11.83 11.24 14.35
CA ARG A 517 -12.85 10.47 15.11
C ARG A 517 -13.37 11.17 16.34
#